data_AF-A0A6L4Z8Y8-F1
#
_entry.id   AF-A0A6L4Z8Y8-F1
#
_cell.length_a   1.000
_cell.length_b   1.000
_cell.length_c   1.000
_cell.angle_alpha   90.00
_cell.angle_beta   90.00
_cell.angle_gamma   90.00
#
_symmetry.space_group_name_H-M   'P 1'
#
loop_
_entity.id
_entity.type
_entity.pdbx_description
1 polymer ?
#
loop_
_entity_poly.entity_id
_entity_poly.type
_entity_poly.pdbx_seq_one_letter_code
_entity_poly.pdbx_strand_id
1 'polypeptide(L)' 'MDKLRFSGHETFIVRTFWPKKGYDFIKQGGKFSSEDAVVELGVGKNMVLSINFYLKALG' A
#
# COMPACT_ATOMS: atom_id res chain seq x y z
N MET A 1 -11.22 -15.58 13.44
CA MET A 1 -9.87 -16.09 13.13
C MET A 1 -9.15 -14.99 12.37
N ASP A 2 -8.08 -14.45 12.94
CA ASP A 2 -7.24 -13.51 12.20
C ASP A 2 -6.64 -14.24 11.00
N LYS A 3 -6.95 -13.75 9.80
CA LYS A 3 -6.48 -14.36 8.55
C LYS A 3 -5.00 -14.05 8.41
N LEU A 4 -4.16 -15.02 8.74
CA LEU A 4 -2.72 -14.93 8.51
C LEU A 4 -2.46 -14.80 7.00
N ARG A 5 -1.66 -13.79 6.62
CA ARG A 5 -1.33 -13.49 5.22
C ARG A 5 0.18 -13.35 5.05
N PHE A 6 0.77 -14.27 4.31
CA PHE A 6 2.22 -14.34 4.06
C PHE A 6 2.61 -13.88 2.65
N SER A 7 1.67 -13.36 1.85
CA SER A 7 1.87 -12.93 0.46
C SER A 7 1.13 -11.63 0.13
N GLY A 8 1.57 -10.92 -0.91
CA GLY A 8 1.00 -9.65 -1.38
C GLY A 8 1.82 -8.41 -1.05
N HIS A 9 2.97 -8.56 -0.41
CA HIS A 9 3.99 -7.51 -0.27
C HIS A 9 4.93 -7.44 -1.49
N GLU A 10 4.63 -8.16 -2.58
CA GLU A 10 5.39 -8.18 -3.84
C GLU A 10 6.92 -8.19 -3.65
N THR A 11 7.41 -9.01 -2.70
CA THR A 11 8.82 -9.12 -2.26
C THR A 11 9.46 -7.86 -1.66
N PHE A 12 8.74 -6.73 -1.61
CA PHE A 12 9.21 -5.51 -0.96
C PHE A 12 9.05 -5.59 0.57
N ILE A 13 10.08 -5.16 1.29
CA ILE A 13 9.99 -4.84 2.72
C ILE A 13 9.23 -3.52 2.91
N VAL A 14 8.64 -3.32 4.10
CA VAL A 14 8.05 -2.03 4.45
C VAL A 14 9.13 -0.95 4.45
N ARG A 15 8.86 0.18 3.79
CA ARG A 15 9.72 1.36 3.80
C ARG A 15 9.16 2.40 4.75
N THR A 16 10.01 3.14 5.44
CA THR A 16 9.61 4.12 6.49
C THR A 16 8.52 5.09 6.04
N PHE A 17 8.55 5.58 4.80
CA PHE A 17 7.57 6.56 4.29
C PHE A 17 6.30 5.94 3.69
N TRP A 18 6.28 4.63 3.44
CA TRP A 18 5.14 3.97 2.79
C TRP A 18 3.86 4.00 3.65
N PRO A 19 3.90 3.75 4.97
CA PRO A 19 2.71 3.87 5.81
C PRO A 19 2.11 5.28 5.78
N LYS A 20 2.93 6.32 5.92
CA LYS A 20 2.44 7.71 5.89
C LYS A 20 1.85 8.07 4.52
N LYS A 21 2.57 7.77 3.45
CA LYS A 21 2.13 8.05 2.07
C LYS A 21 0.80 7.34 1.76
N GLY A 22 0.71 6.06 2.14
CA GLY A 22 -0.49 5.27 1.93
C GLY A 22 -1.68 5.74 2.77
N TYR A 23 -1.45 6.13 4.02
CA TYR A 23 -2.47 6.73 4.88
C TYR A 23 -3.02 8.05 4.28
N ASP A 24 -2.13 8.94 3.84
CA ASP A 24 -2.53 10.22 3.24
C ASP A 24 -3.35 10.03 1.97
N PHE A 25 -2.94 9.07 1.14
CA PHE A 25 -3.66 8.69 -0.07
C PHE A 25 -5.09 8.23 0.24
N ILE A 26 -5.30 7.35 1.23
CA ILE A 26 -6.65 6.96 1.67
C ILE A 26 -7.42 8.18 2.20
N LYS A 27 -6.78 9.03 3.01
CA LYS A 27 -7.40 10.23 3.59
C LYS A 27 -7.88 11.22 2.53
N GLN A 28 -7.23 11.27 1.37
CA GLN A 28 -7.61 12.09 0.22
C GLN A 28 -8.65 11.43 -0.69
N GLY A 29 -9.16 10.25 -0.33
CA GLY A 29 -10.14 9.50 -1.13
C GLY A 29 -9.53 8.59 -2.19
N GLY A 30 -8.20 8.46 -2.20
CA GLY A 30 -7.46 7.60 -3.10
C GLY A 30 -7.81 6.12 -2.93
N LYS A 31 -7.87 5.39 -4.04
CA LYS A 31 -8.15 3.95 -4.07
C LYS A 31 -6.96 3.21 -4.65
N PHE A 32 -6.39 2.25 -3.91
CA PHE A 32 -5.25 1.45 -4.38
C PHE A 32 -5.57 0.56 -5.61
N SER A 33 -6.86 0.38 -5.92
CA SER A 33 -7.32 -0.30 -7.13
C SER A 33 -7.41 0.63 -8.35
N SER A 34 -7.26 1.95 -8.17
CA SER A 34 -7.27 2.93 -9.26
C SER A 34 -5.99 2.80 -10.08
N GLU A 35 -6.09 3.00 -11.40
CA GLU A 35 -4.93 3.08 -12.28
C GLU A 35 -4.06 4.31 -11.96
N ASP A 36 -4.70 5.38 -11.50
CA ASP A 36 -4.04 6.63 -11.10
C ASP A 36 -3.24 6.51 -9.80
N ALA A 37 -3.42 5.42 -9.03
CA ALA A 37 -2.70 5.21 -7.77
C ALA A 37 -1.17 5.21 -7.96
N VAL A 38 -0.69 4.74 -9.12
CA VAL A 38 0.74 4.75 -9.48
C VAL A 38 1.25 6.20 -9.57
N VAL A 39 0.45 7.10 -10.14
CA VAL A 39 0.77 8.51 -10.34
C VAL A 39 0.66 9.27 -9.02
N GLU A 40 -0.45 9.12 -8.29
CA GLU A 40 -0.69 9.82 -7.03
C GLU A 40 0.30 9.41 -5.93
N LEU A 41 0.61 8.12 -5.82
CA LEU A 41 1.63 7.65 -4.87
C LEU A 41 3.05 7.86 -5.38
N GLY A 42 3.25 8.13 -6.68
CA GLY A 42 4.56 8.28 -7.30
C GLY A 42 5.45 7.05 -7.12
N VAL A 43 4.89 5.85 -7.27
CA VAL A 43 5.60 4.56 -7.15
C VAL A 43 5.09 3.57 -8.18
N GLY A 44 5.87 2.54 -8.52
CA GLY A 44 5.45 1.50 -9.46
C GLY A 44 4.28 0.64 -8.97
N LYS A 45 3.55 0.00 -9.90
CA LYS A 45 2.34 -0.81 -9.62
C LYS A 45 2.54 -1.86 -8.50
N ASN A 46 3.65 -2.59 -8.50
CA ASN A 46 3.93 -3.60 -7.47
C ASN A 46 4.17 -2.97 -6.08
N MET A 47 4.72 -1.75 -6.05
CA MET A 47 4.90 -0.99 -4.81
C MET A 47 3.56 -0.49 -4.28
N VAL A 48 2.63 -0.05 -5.15
CA VAL A 48 1.26 0.30 -4.76
C VAL A 48 0.58 -0.87 -4.02
N LEU A 49 0.69 -2.08 -4.57
CA LEU A 49 0.15 -3.30 -3.95
C LEU A 49 0.80 -3.57 -2.58
N SER A 50 2.11 -3.39 -2.49
CA SER A 50 2.87 -3.59 -1.26
C SER A 50 2.52 -2.57 -0.18
N ILE A 51 2.34 -1.30 -0.54
CA ILE A 51 1.88 -0.25 0.37
C ILE A 51 0.51 -0.62 0.93
N ASN A 52 -0.45 -1.00 0.07
CA ASN A 52 -1.78 -1.43 0.50
C ASN A 52 -1.71 -2.66 1.44
N PHE A 53 -0.84 -3.62 1.15
CA PHE A 53 -0.59 -4.76 2.02
C PHE A 53 -0.10 -4.32 3.40
N TYR A 54 0.92 -3.46 3.47
CA TYR A 54 1.50 -3.04 4.74
C TYR A 54 0.57 -2.16 5.57
N LEU A 55 -0.26 -1.31 4.94
CA LEU A 55 -1.27 -0.55 5.69
C LEU A 55 -2.23 -1.48 6.42
N LYS A 56 -2.70 -2.55 5.76
CA LYS A 56 -3.59 -3.54 6.38
C LYS A 56 -2.89 -4.37 7.47
N ALA A 57 -1.57 -4.49 7.41
CA ALA A 57 -0.79 -5.25 8.37
C ALA A 57 -0.39 -4.44 9.62
N LEU A 58 -0.23 -3.11 9.47
CA LEU A 58 0.25 -2.23 10.54
C LEU A 58 -0.86 -1.74 11.49
N GLY A 59 -2.14 -1.78 11.08
CA GLY A 59 -3.28 -1.40 11.91
C GLY A 59 -4.09 -0.26 11.31
#